data_AF-A0A957KK12-F1
#
_entry.id   AF-A0A957KK12-F1
#
_cell.length_a   1.000
_cell.length_b   1.000
_cell.length_c   1.000
_cell.angle_alpha   90.00
_cell.angle_beta   90.00
_cell.angle_gamma   90.00
#
_symmetry.space_group_name_H-M   'P 1'
#
loop_
_entity.id
_entity.type
_entity.pdbx_description
1 polymer ?
#
loop_
_entity_poly.entity_id
_entity_poly.type
_entity_poly.pdbx_seq_one_letter_code
_entity_poly.pdbx_strand_id
1 'polypeptide(L)'
;MGLELGDLGYSGAAVSDWERMKSKISAADRLVLLALLTVLVKNGGIQQPSEAESLLHAGDYRGLNSDELQSLFGIDPEASPSLTVQELPLRESPSTEPPELSRKRRRQLILLEKVRKFWIEGVLEVSMPAAGSLALRGVLVPEAVATAWAGVGVPAGPDPLELNATSLVGLFDEADRDLLILGAPGSGKTTVLLTLARSLIERAAHDPAAPIPLILQLSSWAVEQANLSDWVIAEMTTRYHIPAKIAREWLENDELLLLLDGFDRVPDEVRPDCAQAINRFRQDYGFTSLAICSRRHEYIETGVQLDLGGAIELLPLEAEQVENYLVDAGQPYDDLRQALARNERVRALTQTPLLLNVLHSVHVHS
;
A
#
# COMPACT_ATOMS: atom_id res chain seq x y z
N MET A 1 -14.55 -29.42 -6.48
CA MET A 1 -13.16 -29.67 -6.92
C MET A 1 -12.59 -31.03 -6.50
N GLY A 2 -13.37 -31.99 -5.98
CA GLY A 2 -12.82 -33.24 -5.41
C GLY A 2 -12.90 -34.49 -6.30
N LEU A 3 -13.48 -34.41 -7.50
CA LEU A 3 -13.81 -35.62 -8.31
C LEU A 3 -13.12 -35.68 -9.69
N GLU A 4 -12.36 -34.66 -10.09
CA GLU A 4 -11.66 -34.66 -11.40
C GLU A 4 -10.15 -34.97 -11.31
N LEU A 5 -9.58 -35.13 -10.11
CA LEU A 5 -8.17 -35.48 -9.88
C LEU A 5 -8.03 -36.95 -9.45
N GLY A 6 -8.60 -37.86 -10.25
CA GLY A 6 -8.54 -39.31 -10.01
C GLY A 6 -7.11 -39.81 -9.75
N ASP A 7 -6.99 -40.73 -8.77
CA ASP A 7 -5.84 -41.56 -8.35
C ASP A 7 -4.43 -40.94 -8.24
N LEU A 8 -4.26 -39.63 -8.46
CA LEU A 8 -2.96 -38.95 -8.39
C LEU A 8 -2.65 -38.32 -7.02
N GLY A 9 -3.55 -38.44 -6.04
CA GLY A 9 -3.23 -38.22 -4.62
C GLY A 9 -2.97 -36.77 -4.17
N TYR A 10 -3.41 -35.75 -4.92
CA TYR A 10 -3.24 -34.34 -4.53
C TYR A 10 -4.57 -33.67 -4.14
N SER A 11 -4.61 -33.01 -2.98
CA SER A 11 -5.77 -32.28 -2.46
C SER A 11 -5.79 -30.81 -2.92
N GLY A 12 -6.95 -30.15 -2.86
CA GLY A 12 -7.11 -28.73 -3.24
C GLY A 12 -6.21 -27.74 -2.47
N ALA A 13 -5.63 -28.17 -1.34
CA ALA A 13 -4.63 -27.38 -0.61
C ALA A 13 -3.33 -27.20 -1.41
N ALA A 14 -2.92 -28.20 -2.20
CA ALA A 14 -1.69 -28.13 -3.02
C ALA A 14 -1.80 -27.08 -4.13
N VAL A 15 -3.00 -26.84 -4.64
CA VAL A 15 -3.27 -25.82 -5.68
C VAL A 15 -3.21 -24.41 -5.08
N SER A 16 -3.81 -24.22 -3.90
CA SER A 16 -3.80 -22.92 -3.21
C SER A 16 -2.39 -22.53 -2.72
N ASP A 17 -1.57 -23.51 -2.32
CA ASP A 17 -0.18 -23.25 -1.94
C ASP A 17 0.71 -22.92 -3.15
N TRP A 18 0.40 -23.44 -4.34
CA TRP A 18 1.08 -23.06 -5.58
C TRP A 18 0.71 -21.64 -6.03
N GLU A 19 -0.58 -21.26 -6.01
CA GLU A 19 -1.03 -19.88 -6.28
C GLU A 19 -0.39 -18.86 -5.33
N ARG A 20 -0.09 -19.29 -4.10
CA ARG A 20 0.57 -18.47 -3.07
C ARG A 20 2.10 -18.58 -3.10
N MET A 21 2.67 -19.26 -4.09
CA MET A 21 4.11 -19.54 -4.25
C MET A 21 4.77 -20.21 -3.02
N LYS A 22 4.00 -20.96 -2.23
CA LYS A 22 4.46 -21.67 -1.03
C LYS A 22 5.03 -23.07 -1.34
N SER A 23 4.69 -23.65 -2.49
CA SER A 23 5.20 -24.94 -2.95
C SER A 23 5.39 -24.96 -4.47
N LYS A 24 6.41 -25.67 -4.95
CA LYS A 24 6.66 -25.91 -6.39
C LYS A 24 6.38 -27.38 -6.70
N ILE A 25 5.51 -27.64 -7.67
CA ILE A 25 5.33 -28.99 -8.23
C ILE A 25 6.63 -29.35 -8.96
N SER A 26 7.11 -30.59 -8.80
CA SER A 26 8.31 -31.05 -9.49
C SER A 26 8.13 -30.92 -11.01
N ALA A 27 9.14 -30.37 -11.69
CA ALA A 27 9.14 -30.26 -13.15
C ALA A 27 9.03 -31.63 -13.86
N ALA A 28 9.25 -32.73 -13.14
CA ALA A 28 9.12 -34.09 -13.64
C ALA A 28 7.66 -34.57 -13.79
N ASP A 29 6.69 -33.96 -13.09
CA ASP A 29 5.30 -34.43 -13.04
C ASP A 29 4.38 -33.68 -14.01
N ARG A 30 4.76 -33.66 -15.30
CA ARG A 30 4.09 -32.89 -16.37
C ARG A 30 2.60 -33.24 -16.54
N LEU A 31 2.23 -34.50 -16.29
CA LEU A 31 0.84 -34.97 -16.36
C LEU A 31 -0.06 -34.28 -15.33
N VAL A 32 0.45 -34.02 -14.12
CA VAL A 32 -0.30 -33.37 -13.03
C VAL A 32 -0.52 -31.88 -13.34
N LEU A 33 0.50 -31.24 -13.89
CA LEU A 33 0.47 -29.84 -14.31
C LEU A 33 -0.53 -29.60 -15.46
N LEU A 34 -0.59 -30.50 -16.44
CA LEU A 34 -1.58 -30.44 -17.53
C LEU A 34 -3.01 -30.70 -17.02
N ALA A 35 -3.19 -31.61 -16.07
CA ALA A 35 -4.51 -31.85 -15.46
C ALA A 35 -5.03 -30.61 -14.71
N LEU A 36 -4.16 -29.90 -13.98
CA LEU A 36 -4.52 -28.66 -13.28
C LEU A 36 -4.91 -27.54 -14.25
N LEU A 37 -4.11 -27.32 -15.30
CA LEU A 37 -4.45 -26.36 -16.35
C LEU A 37 -5.78 -26.71 -17.03
N THR A 38 -6.06 -27.99 -17.25
CA THR A 38 -7.34 -28.46 -17.83
C THR A 38 -8.54 -28.06 -16.96
N VAL A 39 -8.43 -28.22 -15.64
CA VAL A 39 -9.49 -27.85 -14.69
C VAL A 39 -9.69 -26.32 -14.68
N LEU A 40 -8.60 -25.55 -14.69
CA LEU A 40 -8.66 -24.08 -14.68
C LEU A 40 -9.30 -23.52 -15.96
N VAL A 41 -9.01 -24.11 -17.12
CA VAL A 41 -9.63 -23.74 -18.40
C VAL A 41 -11.11 -24.12 -18.42
N LYS A 42 -11.47 -25.34 -18.01
CA LYS A 42 -12.88 -25.79 -17.97
C LYS A 42 -13.77 -24.97 -17.04
N ASN A 43 -13.21 -24.42 -15.96
CA ASN A 43 -13.94 -23.59 -15.00
C ASN A 43 -13.82 -22.08 -15.29
N GLY A 44 -13.24 -21.70 -16.43
CA GLY A 44 -13.16 -20.31 -16.90
C GLY A 44 -12.14 -19.42 -16.18
N GLY A 45 -11.24 -20.03 -15.38
CA GLY A 45 -10.16 -19.33 -14.69
C GLY A 45 -8.94 -19.02 -15.57
N ILE A 46 -8.85 -19.69 -16.74
CA ILE A 46 -7.90 -19.39 -17.81
C ILE A 46 -8.67 -19.46 -19.12
N GLN A 47 -8.73 -18.36 -19.86
CA GLN A 47 -9.55 -18.28 -21.09
C GLN A 47 -8.71 -18.23 -22.35
N GLN A 48 -7.44 -17.82 -22.23
CA GLN A 48 -6.53 -17.69 -23.36
C GLN A 48 -5.26 -18.50 -23.16
N PRO A 49 -4.68 -19.08 -24.24
CA PRO A 49 -3.41 -19.81 -24.17
C PRO A 49 -2.25 -19.02 -23.54
N SER A 50 -2.20 -17.71 -23.77
CA SER A 50 -1.16 -16.82 -23.22
C SER A 50 -1.20 -16.70 -21.70
N GLU A 51 -2.36 -16.88 -21.07
CA GLU A 51 -2.52 -16.87 -19.61
C GLU A 51 -1.97 -18.16 -19.00
N ALA A 52 -2.20 -19.31 -19.66
CA ALA A 52 -1.59 -20.58 -19.26
C ALA A 52 -0.05 -20.53 -19.39
N GLU A 53 0.48 -19.94 -20.47
CA GLU A 53 1.93 -19.79 -20.64
C GLU A 53 2.56 -18.86 -19.59
N SER A 54 1.86 -17.77 -19.24
CA SER A 54 2.30 -16.84 -18.20
C SER A 54 2.37 -17.52 -16.83
N LEU A 55 1.40 -18.39 -16.51
CA LEU A 55 1.39 -19.19 -15.28
C LEU A 55 2.50 -20.25 -15.25
N LEU A 56 2.76 -20.91 -16.37
CA LEU A 56 3.87 -21.86 -16.48
C LEU A 56 5.23 -21.17 -16.34
N HIS A 57 5.40 -20.01 -16.97
CA HIS A 57 6.62 -19.21 -16.85
C HIS A 57 6.80 -18.65 -15.44
N ALA A 58 5.73 -18.25 -14.76
CA ALA A 58 5.79 -17.82 -13.36
C ALA A 58 6.25 -18.95 -12.41
N GLY A 59 5.99 -20.21 -12.78
CA GLY A 59 6.45 -21.40 -12.05
C GLY A 59 7.81 -21.97 -12.49
N ASP A 60 8.53 -21.30 -13.39
CA ASP A 60 9.75 -21.79 -14.06
C ASP A 60 9.55 -23.11 -14.85
N TYR A 61 8.35 -23.37 -15.37
CA TYR A 61 8.03 -24.55 -16.17
C TYR A 61 8.16 -24.28 -17.67
N ARG A 62 8.43 -25.34 -18.45
CA ARG A 62 8.41 -25.28 -19.91
C ARG A 62 7.01 -24.91 -20.42
N GLY A 63 6.94 -24.05 -21.43
CA GLY A 63 5.71 -23.70 -22.15
C GLY A 63 4.99 -24.92 -22.77
N LEU A 64 3.74 -24.72 -23.19
CA LEU A 64 2.92 -25.77 -23.80
C LEU A 64 3.37 -26.03 -25.24
N ASN A 65 3.37 -27.29 -25.68
CA ASN A 65 3.56 -27.63 -27.09
C ASN A 65 2.23 -27.65 -27.86
N SER A 66 2.30 -27.80 -29.18
CA SER A 66 1.13 -27.77 -30.07
C SER A 66 0.07 -28.81 -29.70
N ASP A 67 0.47 -30.02 -29.29
CA ASP A 67 -0.46 -31.09 -28.89
C ASP A 67 -1.14 -30.79 -27.54
N GLU A 68 -0.40 -30.21 -26.58
CA GLU A 68 -0.91 -29.78 -25.28
C GLU A 68 -1.89 -28.59 -25.41
N LEU A 69 -1.60 -27.64 -26.30
CA LEU A 69 -2.48 -26.51 -26.62
C LEU A 69 -3.78 -26.96 -27.29
N GLN A 70 -3.69 -27.91 -28.22
CA GLN A 70 -4.85 -28.49 -28.89
C GLN A 70 -5.75 -29.26 -27.89
N SER A 71 -5.15 -30.01 -26.96
CA SER A 71 -5.89 -30.73 -25.92
C SER A 71 -6.55 -29.82 -24.87
N LEU A 72 -6.01 -28.63 -24.60
CA LEU A 72 -6.50 -27.71 -23.56
C LEU A 72 -7.51 -26.69 -24.08
N PHE A 73 -7.31 -26.18 -25.30
CA PHE A 73 -8.08 -25.06 -25.85
C PHE A 73 -8.79 -25.38 -27.17
N GLY A 74 -8.69 -26.62 -27.68
CA GLY A 74 -9.44 -27.08 -28.85
C GLY A 74 -9.08 -26.37 -30.17
N ILE A 75 -7.83 -25.91 -30.32
CA ILE A 75 -7.38 -25.15 -31.49
C ILE A 75 -6.91 -26.14 -32.58
N ASP A 76 -7.58 -26.11 -33.74
CA ASP A 76 -7.27 -26.96 -34.91
C ASP A 76 -5.94 -26.53 -35.59
N PRO A 77 -5.08 -27.46 -36.07
CA PRO A 77 -3.76 -27.13 -36.62
C PRO A 77 -3.77 -26.72 -38.11
N GLU A 78 -4.94 -26.48 -38.71
CA GLU A 78 -5.03 -26.13 -40.15
C GLU A 78 -5.78 -24.83 -40.39
N ALA A 79 -5.10 -23.70 -40.18
CA ALA A 79 -5.42 -22.46 -40.88
C ALA A 79 -4.21 -21.52 -40.90
N SER A 80 -3.21 -21.84 -41.72
CA SER A 80 -2.26 -20.84 -42.22
C SER A 80 -2.76 -20.29 -43.56
N PRO A 81 -2.76 -18.97 -43.80
CA PRO A 81 -2.55 -18.44 -45.13
C PRO A 81 -1.09 -18.01 -45.28
N SER A 82 -0.44 -18.62 -46.26
CA SER A 82 0.92 -18.33 -46.72
C SER A 82 1.02 -16.89 -47.23
N LEU A 83 2.00 -16.13 -46.74
CA LEU A 83 2.45 -14.89 -47.40
C LEU A 83 3.91 -15.05 -47.85
N THR A 84 4.08 -15.13 -49.16
CA THR A 84 5.35 -15.15 -49.87
C THR A 84 6.08 -13.82 -49.65
N VAL A 85 7.30 -13.89 -49.14
CA VAL A 85 8.19 -12.74 -48.99
C VAL A 85 8.70 -12.33 -50.37
N GLN A 86 8.37 -11.11 -50.79
CA GLN A 86 9.02 -10.42 -51.89
C GLN A 86 9.86 -9.28 -51.29
N GLU A 87 11.19 -9.39 -51.39
CA GLU A 87 12.13 -8.37 -50.95
C GLU A 87 11.90 -7.07 -51.73
N LEU A 88 11.61 -5.99 -51.00
CA LEU A 88 11.62 -4.61 -51.50
C LEU A 88 12.60 -3.80 -50.63
N PRO A 89 13.36 -2.86 -51.23
CA PRO A 89 14.53 -2.28 -50.62
C PRO A 89 14.19 -1.32 -49.49
N LEU A 90 15.06 -1.33 -48.47
CA LEU A 90 15.05 -0.53 -47.25
C LEU A 90 14.71 0.94 -47.53
N ARG A 91 13.55 1.40 -47.06
CA ARG A 91 13.29 2.81 -46.81
C ARG A 91 13.57 3.10 -45.34
N GLU A 92 14.64 3.84 -45.09
CA GLU A 92 14.88 4.47 -43.79
C GLU A 92 13.67 5.35 -43.45
N SER A 93 12.92 4.92 -42.43
CA SER A 93 11.92 5.75 -41.76
C SER A 93 12.54 6.25 -40.46
N PRO A 94 12.35 7.52 -40.09
CA PRO A 94 13.00 8.11 -38.93
C PRO A 94 12.55 7.38 -37.66
N SER A 95 13.52 6.76 -36.99
CA SER A 95 13.36 6.15 -35.68
C SER A 95 13.09 7.21 -34.63
N THR A 96 11.84 7.34 -34.21
CA THR A 96 11.55 7.80 -32.85
C THR A 96 11.31 6.56 -32.00
N GLU A 97 12.41 5.93 -31.56
CA GLU A 97 12.36 4.97 -30.46
C GLU A 97 11.82 5.71 -29.22
N PRO A 98 10.86 5.13 -28.46
CA PRO A 98 10.47 5.70 -27.18
C PRO A 98 11.71 5.78 -26.27
N PRO A 99 11.89 6.86 -25.48
CA PRO A 99 13.12 7.08 -24.73
C PRO A 99 13.38 5.91 -23.78
N GLU A 100 14.53 5.25 -23.92
CA GLU A 100 14.95 4.19 -23.00
C GLU A 100 14.97 4.73 -21.56
N LEU A 101 14.19 4.10 -20.67
CA LEU A 101 14.16 4.47 -19.26
C LEU A 101 15.56 4.35 -18.66
N SER A 102 16.04 5.42 -18.03
CA SER A 102 17.34 5.42 -17.35
C SER A 102 17.40 4.31 -16.28
N ARG A 103 18.60 3.76 -16.03
CA ARG A 103 18.80 2.75 -14.97
C ARG A 103 18.34 3.26 -13.61
N LYS A 104 18.51 4.56 -13.35
CA LYS A 104 18.04 5.23 -12.15
C LYS A 104 16.51 5.16 -12.06
N ARG A 105 15.79 5.62 -13.09
CA ARG A 105 14.32 5.60 -13.10
C ARG A 105 13.75 4.19 -12.95
N ARG A 106 14.37 3.18 -13.59
CA ARG A 106 13.99 1.77 -13.41
C ARG A 106 14.04 1.33 -11.95
N ARG A 107 15.09 1.68 -11.21
CA ARG A 107 15.21 1.35 -9.78
C ARG A 107 14.16 2.05 -8.93
N GLN A 108 13.86 3.32 -9.23
CA GLN A 108 12.83 4.07 -8.52
C GLN A 108 11.45 3.43 -8.73
N LEU A 109 11.10 3.07 -9.97
CA LEU A 109 9.85 2.39 -10.29
C LEU A 109 9.73 1.02 -9.60
N ILE A 110 10.82 0.26 -9.48
CA ILE A 110 10.84 -1.00 -8.72
C ILE A 110 10.55 -0.77 -7.24
N LEU A 111 11.12 0.28 -6.63
CA LEU A 111 10.82 0.59 -5.22
C LEU A 111 9.36 1.03 -5.06
N LEU A 112 8.85 1.91 -5.94
CA LEU A 112 7.44 2.34 -5.93
C LEU A 112 6.49 1.14 -6.01
N GLU A 113 6.78 0.19 -6.90
CA GLU A 113 6.01 -1.03 -7.07
C GLU A 113 6.02 -1.90 -5.80
N LYS A 114 7.18 -2.05 -5.15
CA LYS A 114 7.29 -2.78 -3.88
C LYS A 114 6.45 -2.12 -2.78
N VAL A 115 6.54 -0.79 -2.66
CA VAL A 115 5.78 -0.03 -1.67
C VAL A 115 4.28 -0.17 -1.94
N ARG A 116 3.84 -0.05 -3.21
CA ARG A 116 2.44 -0.21 -3.60
C ARG A 116 1.90 -1.60 -3.26
N LYS A 117 2.57 -2.66 -3.71
CA LYS A 117 2.13 -4.04 -3.48
C LYS A 117 2.02 -4.39 -2.01
N PHE A 118 3.01 -4.00 -1.21
CA PHE A 118 3.02 -4.35 0.20
C PHE A 118 2.02 -3.51 1.01
N TRP A 119 2.05 -2.18 0.87
CA TRP A 119 1.30 -1.29 1.75
C TRP A 119 -0.07 -0.89 1.23
N ILE A 120 -0.24 -0.72 -0.08
CA ILE A 120 -1.52 -0.32 -0.64
C ILE A 120 -2.38 -1.57 -0.87
N GLU A 121 -1.92 -2.45 -1.76
CA GLU A 121 -2.65 -3.68 -2.11
C GLU A 121 -2.70 -4.66 -0.92
N GLY A 122 -1.59 -4.81 -0.18
CA GLY A 122 -1.47 -5.78 0.92
C GLY A 122 -2.00 -5.30 2.28
N VAL A 123 -2.13 -3.99 2.52
CA VAL A 123 -2.56 -3.46 3.83
C VAL A 123 -3.78 -2.54 3.70
N LEU A 124 -3.71 -1.46 2.93
CA LEU A 124 -4.80 -0.48 2.84
C LEU A 124 -6.08 -1.11 2.26
N GLU A 125 -5.98 -1.78 1.11
CA GLU A 125 -7.12 -2.36 0.40
C GLU A 125 -7.73 -3.56 1.13
N VAL A 126 -6.88 -4.35 1.82
CA VAL A 126 -7.35 -5.46 2.66
C VAL A 126 -8.06 -4.95 3.93
N SER A 127 -7.59 -3.84 4.50
CA SER A 127 -8.14 -3.29 5.75
C SER A 127 -9.45 -2.50 5.56
N MET A 128 -9.76 -2.12 4.31
CA MET A 128 -11.01 -1.43 3.95
C MET A 128 -11.59 -2.07 2.68
N PRO A 129 -12.36 -3.17 2.79
CA PRO A 129 -13.10 -3.72 1.66
C PRO A 129 -14.03 -2.64 1.07
N ALA A 130 -14.22 -2.67 -0.26
CA ALA A 130 -14.92 -1.64 -1.04
C ALA A 130 -16.38 -1.32 -0.63
N ALA A 131 -16.94 -2.01 0.36
CA ALA A 131 -18.23 -1.71 0.96
C ALA A 131 -18.08 -0.50 1.91
N GLY A 132 -18.24 0.70 1.35
CA GLY A 132 -18.28 1.98 2.08
C GLY A 132 -16.91 2.51 2.46
N SER A 133 -16.36 3.45 1.68
CA SER A 133 -15.19 4.21 2.12
C SER A 133 -15.61 5.12 3.29
N LEU A 134 -15.18 4.77 4.50
CA LEU A 134 -15.44 5.60 5.67
C LEU A 134 -14.70 6.93 5.54
N ALA A 135 -15.46 8.02 5.33
CA ALA A 135 -14.90 9.36 5.18
C ALA A 135 -14.31 9.83 6.52
N LEU A 136 -12.99 9.69 6.69
CA LEU A 136 -12.31 10.21 7.87
C LEU A 136 -12.26 11.74 7.80
N ARG A 137 -12.31 12.40 8.96
CA ARG A 137 -12.25 13.86 9.06
C ARG A 137 -11.12 14.28 9.99
N GLY A 138 -10.62 15.50 9.80
CA GLY A 138 -9.60 16.07 10.65
C GLY A 138 -9.69 17.58 10.79
N VAL A 139 -8.95 18.11 11.75
CA VAL A 139 -8.82 19.54 12.00
C VAL A 139 -7.34 19.92 12.02
N LEU A 140 -7.03 21.14 11.59
CA LEU A 140 -5.66 21.67 11.69
C LEU A 140 -5.34 21.99 13.15
N VAL A 141 -4.15 21.57 13.61
CA VAL A 141 -3.64 21.79 14.97
C VAL A 141 -2.23 22.37 14.92
N PRO A 142 -2.06 23.59 14.36
CA PRO A 142 -0.74 24.19 14.14
C PRO A 142 0.08 24.33 15.43
N GLU A 143 -0.56 24.39 16.60
CA GLU A 143 0.10 24.44 17.90
C GLU A 143 0.84 23.14 18.28
N ALA A 144 0.60 22.04 17.55
CA ALA A 144 1.24 20.76 17.83
C ALA A 144 2.67 20.67 17.28
N VAL A 145 3.10 21.57 16.39
CA VAL A 145 4.42 21.52 15.74
C VAL A 145 5.20 22.81 16.00
N ALA A 146 6.52 22.71 15.99
CA ALA A 146 7.41 23.85 16.10
C ALA A 146 7.67 24.40 14.70
N THR A 147 6.79 25.26 14.17
CA THR A 147 6.99 25.83 12.82
C THR A 147 7.99 27.00 12.88
N ALA A 148 9.01 27.01 12.02
CA ALA A 148 9.98 28.12 11.92
C ALA A 148 9.34 29.49 11.63
N TRP A 149 8.15 29.51 11.03
CA TRP A 149 7.35 30.71 10.77
C TRP A 149 6.09 30.83 11.65
N ALA A 150 6.09 30.22 12.84
CA ALA A 150 5.04 30.35 13.85
C ALA A 150 4.79 31.85 14.17
N GLY A 151 3.83 32.44 13.45
CA GLY A 151 3.60 33.89 13.41
C GLY A 151 2.95 34.37 12.11
N VAL A 152 3.09 33.63 11.01
CA VAL A 152 2.31 33.85 9.77
C VAL A 152 1.14 32.90 9.81
N GLY A 153 0.05 33.33 10.45
CA GLY A 153 -1.08 32.47 10.79
C GLY A 153 -1.69 31.78 9.57
N VAL A 154 -1.54 30.45 9.50
CA VAL A 154 -2.60 29.62 8.95
C VAL A 154 -3.74 29.73 9.96
N PRO A 155 -4.87 30.39 9.64
CA PRO A 155 -5.99 30.41 10.56
C PRO A 155 -6.37 28.96 10.83
N ALA A 156 -6.39 28.57 12.11
CA ALA A 156 -7.06 27.34 12.52
C ALA A 156 -8.52 27.47 12.08
N GLY A 157 -8.85 26.92 10.91
CA GLY A 157 -10.21 26.82 10.44
C GLY A 157 -10.97 25.93 11.42
N PRO A 158 -12.05 26.40 12.05
CA PRO A 158 -12.80 25.60 13.01
C PRO A 158 -13.57 24.43 12.35
N ASP A 159 -13.61 24.39 11.02
CA ASP A 159 -14.43 23.44 10.28
C ASP A 159 -13.66 22.14 9.99
N PRO A 160 -14.22 20.98 10.37
CA PRO A 160 -13.70 19.67 9.99
C PRO A 160 -13.49 19.55 8.48
N LEU A 161 -12.31 19.08 8.09
CA LEU A 161 -11.96 18.75 6.72
C LEU A 161 -12.20 17.25 6.49
N GLU A 162 -12.83 16.89 5.38
CA GLU A 162 -12.82 15.50 4.93
C GLU A 162 -11.41 15.12 4.43
N LEU A 163 -10.90 13.99 4.91
CA LEU A 163 -9.55 13.49 4.63
C LEU A 163 -9.61 12.43 3.52
N ASN A 164 -9.87 12.88 2.31
CA ASN A 164 -9.77 12.07 1.08
C ASN A 164 -8.41 12.26 0.38
N ALA A 165 -8.15 11.47 -0.65
CA ALA A 165 -6.90 11.50 -1.42
C ALA A 165 -6.48 12.91 -1.88
N THR A 166 -7.40 13.68 -2.45
CA THR A 166 -7.12 15.02 -2.98
C THR A 166 -6.83 16.02 -1.86
N SER A 167 -7.68 16.04 -0.84
CA SER A 167 -7.52 16.92 0.33
C SER A 167 -6.22 16.65 1.09
N LEU A 168 -5.82 15.38 1.23
CA LEU A 168 -4.61 15.00 1.94
C LEU A 168 -3.34 15.42 1.20
N VAL A 169 -3.30 15.29 -0.13
CA VAL A 169 -2.19 15.80 -0.93
C VAL A 169 -2.12 17.32 -0.86
N GLY A 170 -3.27 18.01 -0.93
CA GLY A 170 -3.33 19.47 -0.78
C GLY A 170 -2.80 19.94 0.57
N LEU A 171 -3.29 19.36 1.67
CA LEU A 171 -2.82 19.64 3.03
C LEU A 171 -1.34 19.34 3.21
N PHE A 172 -0.86 18.25 2.61
CA PHE A 172 0.56 17.89 2.67
C PHE A 172 1.43 18.89 1.91
N ASP A 173 1.05 19.29 0.70
CA ASP A 173 1.78 20.30 -0.07
C ASP A 173 1.70 21.71 0.59
N GLU A 174 0.58 22.07 1.23
CA GLU A 174 0.42 23.31 2.00
C GLU A 174 1.26 23.33 3.29
N ALA A 175 1.49 22.18 3.90
CA ALA A 175 2.34 21.99 5.07
C ALA A 175 3.83 21.86 4.69
N ASP A 176 4.25 22.45 3.56
CA ASP A 176 5.61 22.34 3.01
C ASP A 176 6.12 20.90 2.85
N ARG A 177 5.21 19.93 2.71
CA ARG A 177 5.47 18.48 2.67
C ARG A 177 6.05 17.89 3.95
N ASP A 178 5.72 18.52 5.08
CA ASP A 178 6.11 18.13 6.42
C ASP A 178 4.88 18.09 7.34
N LEU A 179 4.26 16.91 7.49
CA LEU A 179 2.94 16.77 8.10
C LEU A 179 2.94 15.83 9.32
N LEU A 180 2.46 16.33 10.45
CA LEU A 180 2.12 15.52 11.62
C LEU A 180 0.64 15.12 11.59
N ILE A 181 0.37 13.82 11.75
CA ILE A 181 -0.98 13.25 11.78
C ILE A 181 -1.25 12.68 13.18
N LEU A 182 -2.07 13.40 13.94
CA LEU A 182 -2.48 13.05 15.30
C LEU A 182 -3.85 12.40 15.34
N GLY A 183 -4.14 11.66 16.40
CA GLY A 183 -5.50 11.16 16.66
C GLY A 183 -5.56 10.05 17.69
N ALA A 184 -6.76 9.73 18.14
CA ALA A 184 -7.01 8.70 19.15
C ALA A 184 -6.56 7.28 18.70
N PRO A 185 -6.38 6.33 19.63
CA PRO A 185 -6.19 4.92 19.28
C PRO A 185 -7.33 4.42 18.36
N GLY A 186 -6.97 3.73 17.28
CA GLY A 186 -7.95 3.20 16.34
C GLY A 186 -8.67 4.24 15.45
N SER A 187 -8.27 5.52 15.48
CA SER A 187 -8.89 6.61 14.71
C SER A 187 -8.66 6.54 13.18
N GLY A 188 -7.81 5.63 12.70
CA GLY A 188 -7.50 5.52 11.27
C GLY A 188 -6.25 6.28 10.81
N LYS A 189 -5.33 6.66 11.71
CA LYS A 189 -4.07 7.35 11.34
C LYS A 189 -3.27 6.62 10.25
N THR A 190 -3.03 5.32 10.42
CA THR A 190 -2.37 4.49 9.41
C THR A 190 -3.15 4.51 8.09
N THR A 191 -4.49 4.46 8.13
CA THR A 191 -5.33 4.57 6.92
C THR A 191 -5.14 5.90 6.20
N VAL A 192 -5.13 7.02 6.94
CA VAL A 192 -4.87 8.35 6.38
C VAL A 192 -3.47 8.43 5.76
N LEU A 193 -2.45 7.96 6.47
CA LEU A 193 -1.07 7.93 5.97
C LEU A 193 -0.93 7.09 4.69
N LEU A 194 -1.57 5.92 4.63
CA LEU A 194 -1.55 5.05 3.46
C LEU A 194 -2.39 5.60 2.30
N THR A 195 -3.46 6.33 2.60
CA THR A 195 -4.25 7.04 1.59
C THR A 195 -3.44 8.16 0.94
N LEU A 196 -2.71 8.94 1.75
CA LEU A 196 -1.72 9.90 1.26
C LEU A 196 -0.62 9.20 0.45
N ALA A 197 -0.10 8.08 0.96
CA ALA A 197 0.94 7.30 0.28
C ALA A 197 0.52 6.86 -1.12
N ARG A 198 -0.71 6.33 -1.28
CA ARG A 198 -1.24 5.91 -2.58
C ARG A 198 -1.18 7.03 -3.61
N SER A 199 -1.67 8.21 -3.24
CA SER A 199 -1.67 9.38 -4.13
C SER A 199 -0.25 9.89 -4.44
N LEU A 200 0.65 9.84 -3.46
CA LEU A 200 2.06 10.21 -3.67
C LEU A 200 2.81 9.18 -4.56
N ILE A 201 2.47 7.89 -4.45
CA ILE A 201 3.02 6.84 -5.32
C ILE A 201 2.56 7.04 -6.76
N GLU A 202 1.27 7.33 -6.96
CA GLU A 202 0.73 7.66 -8.29
C GLU A 202 1.43 8.89 -8.88
N ARG A 203 1.61 9.95 -8.09
CA ARG A 203 2.36 11.15 -8.49
C ARG A 203 3.80 10.80 -8.89
N ALA A 204 4.51 10.02 -8.08
CA ALA A 204 5.90 9.61 -8.36
C ALA A 204 6.05 8.61 -9.51
N ALA A 205 4.99 7.88 -9.86
CA ALA A 205 4.95 7.02 -11.05
C ALA A 205 4.89 7.84 -12.35
N HIS A 206 4.14 8.95 -12.34
CA HIS A 206 3.98 9.82 -13.50
C HIS A 206 5.07 10.89 -13.63
N ASP A 207 5.58 11.41 -12.52
CA ASP A 207 6.62 12.44 -12.48
C ASP A 207 7.97 11.85 -12.00
N PRO A 208 8.99 11.75 -12.86
CA PRO A 208 10.33 11.32 -12.48
C PRO A 208 11.05 12.23 -11.49
N ALA A 209 10.63 13.49 -11.33
CA ALA A 209 11.21 14.43 -10.39
C ALA A 209 10.56 14.38 -9.00
N ALA A 210 9.40 13.74 -8.86
CA ALA A 210 8.75 13.61 -7.57
C ALA A 210 9.47 12.57 -6.69
N PRO A 211 9.59 12.83 -5.37
CA PRO A 211 10.28 11.92 -4.45
C PRO A 211 9.51 10.62 -4.28
N ILE A 212 10.24 9.55 -3.94
CA ILE A 212 9.72 8.19 -3.78
C ILE A 212 9.15 8.04 -2.36
N PRO A 213 7.84 7.78 -2.20
CA PRO A 213 7.26 7.55 -0.88
C PRO A 213 7.78 6.23 -0.30
N LEU A 214 8.29 6.29 0.92
CA LEU A 214 8.82 5.15 1.67
C LEU A 214 8.11 5.07 3.01
N ILE A 215 7.36 3.99 3.23
CA ILE A 215 6.62 3.77 4.47
C ILE A 215 7.47 2.98 5.45
N LEU A 216 7.69 3.52 6.64
CA LEU A 216 8.52 2.93 7.69
C LEU A 216 7.77 2.91 9.02
N GLN A 217 8.02 1.88 9.84
CA GLN A 217 7.43 1.78 11.17
C GLN A 217 8.43 2.27 12.23
N LEU A 218 8.13 3.38 12.89
CA LEU A 218 9.03 4.00 13.86
C LEU A 218 9.37 3.11 15.06
N SER A 219 8.52 2.12 15.38
CA SER A 219 8.79 1.17 16.47
C SER A 219 10.10 0.41 16.30
N SER A 220 10.62 0.23 15.07
CA SER A 220 11.92 -0.43 14.88
C SER A 220 13.12 0.48 15.15
N TRP A 221 12.95 1.80 15.12
CA TRP A 221 14.04 2.75 15.44
C TRP A 221 14.55 2.56 16.87
N ALA A 222 13.63 2.28 17.80
CA ALA A 222 13.91 2.09 19.22
C ALA A 222 14.88 0.93 19.53
N VAL A 223 14.99 -0.05 18.62
CA VAL A 223 15.84 -1.24 18.82
C VAL A 223 17.32 -0.89 18.69
N GLU A 224 17.65 -0.01 17.76
CA GLU A 224 19.05 0.31 17.43
C GLU A 224 19.47 1.71 17.93
N GLN A 225 18.52 2.61 18.22
CA GLN A 225 18.73 4.00 18.67
C GLN A 225 19.78 4.76 17.84
N ALA A 226 19.91 4.37 16.57
CA ALA A 226 20.83 4.98 15.62
C ALA A 226 20.34 6.35 15.17
N ASN A 227 21.19 7.11 14.48
CA ASN A 227 20.73 8.31 13.77
C ASN A 227 19.59 7.92 12.81
N LEU A 228 18.62 8.82 12.61
CA LEU A 228 17.44 8.51 11.78
C LEU A 228 17.85 8.16 10.35
N SER A 229 18.89 8.79 9.80
CA SER A 229 19.43 8.49 8.46
C SER A 229 19.98 7.07 8.35
N ASP A 230 20.79 6.65 9.32
CA ASP A 230 21.33 5.28 9.38
C ASP A 230 20.20 4.25 9.54
N TRP A 231 19.20 4.56 10.37
CA TRP A 231 18.00 3.72 10.52
C TRP A 231 17.19 3.61 9.21
N VAL A 232 16.94 4.71 8.50
CA VAL A 232 16.26 4.68 7.19
C VAL A 232 17.03 3.80 6.20
N ILE A 233 18.35 3.94 6.12
CA ILE A 233 19.20 3.13 5.23
C ILE A 233 19.13 1.64 5.62
N ALA A 234 19.15 1.33 6.92
CA ALA A 234 19.02 -0.03 7.42
C ALA A 234 17.65 -0.62 7.03
N GLU A 235 16.56 0.10 7.26
CA GLU A 235 15.20 -0.32 6.91
C GLU A 235 15.03 -0.55 5.39
N MET A 236 15.59 0.33 4.55
CA MET A 236 15.61 0.13 3.10
C MET A 236 16.39 -1.13 2.69
N THR A 237 17.45 -1.45 3.40
CA THR A 237 18.28 -2.63 3.13
C THR A 237 17.59 -3.92 3.58
N THR A 238 17.00 -3.93 4.77
CA THR A 238 16.41 -5.12 5.39
C THR A 238 15.02 -5.43 4.83
N ARG A 239 14.14 -4.44 4.73
CA ARG A 239 12.74 -4.65 4.30
C ARG A 239 12.55 -4.53 2.79
N TYR A 240 13.23 -3.58 2.17
CA TYR A 240 13.03 -3.30 0.74
C TYR A 240 14.12 -3.92 -0.16
N HIS A 241 15.13 -4.56 0.43
CA HIS A 241 16.28 -5.16 -0.28
C HIS A 241 16.98 -4.19 -1.21
N ILE A 242 17.06 -2.91 -0.82
CA ILE A 242 17.80 -1.88 -1.54
C ILE A 242 19.23 -1.85 -1.01
N PRO A 243 20.27 -1.96 -1.86
CA PRO A 243 21.65 -1.88 -1.38
C PRO A 243 21.91 -0.58 -0.64
N ALA A 244 22.57 -0.63 0.53
CA ALA A 244 22.83 0.52 1.38
C ALA A 244 23.50 1.71 0.66
N LYS A 245 24.33 1.44 -0.36
CA LYS A 245 24.93 2.49 -1.21
C LYS A 245 23.86 3.29 -1.98
N ILE A 246 22.86 2.61 -2.54
CA ILE A 246 21.77 3.24 -3.29
C ILE A 246 20.80 3.93 -2.35
N ALA A 247 20.49 3.32 -1.20
CA ALA A 247 19.65 3.96 -0.18
C ALA A 247 20.25 5.28 0.29
N ARG A 248 21.56 5.31 0.58
CA ARG A 248 22.28 6.54 0.95
C ARG A 248 22.26 7.58 -0.17
N GLU A 249 22.53 7.16 -1.42
CA GLU A 249 22.48 8.05 -2.59
C GLU A 249 21.10 8.69 -2.77
N TRP A 250 20.01 7.94 -2.58
CA TRP A 250 18.65 8.48 -2.70
C TRP A 250 18.29 9.44 -1.55
N LEU A 251 18.77 9.15 -0.34
CA LEU A 251 18.56 10.01 0.82
C LEU A 251 19.33 11.33 0.69
N GLU A 252 20.60 11.29 0.29
CA GLU A 252 21.46 12.47 0.12
C GLU A 252 21.03 13.38 -1.05
N ASN A 253 20.29 12.84 -2.03
CA ASN A 253 19.79 13.58 -3.19
C ASN A 253 18.32 14.00 -3.05
N ASP A 254 17.73 13.92 -1.85
CA ASP A 254 16.34 14.29 -1.56
C ASP A 254 15.31 13.57 -2.44
N GLU A 255 15.63 12.33 -2.84
CA GLU A 255 14.77 11.53 -3.73
C GLU A 255 13.73 10.70 -2.98
N LEU A 256 13.73 10.79 -1.65
CA LEU A 256 12.86 10.02 -0.78
C LEU A 256 11.84 10.96 -0.12
N LEU A 257 10.65 10.42 0.12
CA LEU A 257 9.62 11.02 0.97
C LEU A 257 9.31 9.99 2.05
N LEU A 258 9.56 10.36 3.31
CA LEU A 258 9.45 9.43 4.43
C LEU A 258 8.04 9.49 5.03
N LEU A 259 7.36 8.35 5.08
CA LEU A 259 6.05 8.18 5.70
C LEU A 259 6.22 7.30 6.94
N LEU A 260 6.32 7.91 8.11
CA LEU A 260 6.68 7.24 9.34
C LEU A 260 5.44 6.95 10.20
N ASP A 261 5.10 5.68 10.35
CA ASP A 261 3.93 5.25 11.13
C ASP A 261 4.31 4.81 12.55
N GLY A 262 3.43 5.13 13.51
CA GLY A 262 3.48 4.61 14.87
C GLY A 262 4.55 5.22 15.76
N PHE A 263 4.72 6.55 15.76
CA PHE A 263 5.58 7.23 16.74
C PHE A 263 5.17 6.91 18.19
N ASP A 264 3.88 6.74 18.46
CA ASP A 264 3.34 6.30 19.75
C ASP A 264 3.78 4.88 20.16
N ARG A 265 4.27 4.08 19.22
CA ARG A 265 4.75 2.71 19.47
C ARG A 265 6.24 2.65 19.81
N VAL A 266 6.95 3.77 19.73
CA VAL A 266 8.29 3.91 20.29
C VAL A 266 8.17 3.83 21.82
N PRO A 267 8.99 3.03 22.54
CA PRO A 267 8.93 2.94 24.00
C PRO A 267 9.06 4.30 24.68
N ASP A 268 8.34 4.50 25.79
CA ASP A 268 8.25 5.77 26.51
C ASP A 268 9.64 6.34 26.85
N GLU A 269 10.57 5.47 27.25
CA GLU A 269 11.90 5.85 27.72
C GLU A 269 12.77 6.50 26.64
N VAL A 270 12.55 6.16 25.37
CA VAL A 270 13.37 6.61 24.24
C VAL A 270 12.59 7.46 23.24
N ARG A 271 11.29 7.67 23.47
CA ARG A 271 10.44 8.47 22.59
C ARG A 271 10.88 9.94 22.49
N PRO A 272 11.29 10.62 23.58
CA PRO A 272 11.87 11.97 23.47
C PRO A 272 13.13 12.00 22.61
N ASP A 273 14.02 11.00 22.75
CA ASP A 273 15.24 10.89 21.94
C ASP A 273 14.91 10.66 20.46
N CYS A 274 13.86 9.89 20.18
CA CYS A 274 13.32 9.69 18.84
C CYS A 274 12.83 11.01 18.22
N ALA A 275 12.04 11.80 18.96
CA ALA A 275 11.61 13.13 18.51
C ALA A 275 12.81 14.04 18.21
N GLN A 276 13.81 14.04 19.09
CA GLN A 276 15.04 14.81 18.86
C GLN A 276 15.85 14.30 17.67
N ALA A 277 15.87 12.99 17.41
CA ALA A 277 16.52 12.42 16.23
C ALA A 277 15.81 12.82 14.94
N ILE A 278 14.47 12.92 14.96
CA ILE A 278 13.69 13.43 13.83
C ILE A 278 13.99 14.90 13.57
N ASN A 279 14.01 15.74 14.61
CA ASN A 279 14.35 17.16 14.45
C ASN A 279 15.78 17.36 13.93
N ARG A 280 16.75 16.57 14.42
CA ARG A 280 18.13 16.58 13.89
C ARG A 280 18.18 16.15 12.42
N PHE A 281 17.46 15.09 12.07
CA PHE A 281 17.35 14.65 10.68
C PHE A 281 16.80 15.75 9.77
N ARG A 282 15.80 16.51 10.22
CA ARG A 282 15.26 17.65 9.47
C ARG A 282 16.28 18.78 9.30
N GLN A 283 17.18 18.99 10.25
CA GLN A 283 18.26 19.97 10.11
C GLN A 283 19.29 19.53 9.05
N ASP A 284 19.61 18.24 9.01
CA ASP A 284 20.60 17.67 8.09
C ASP A 284 20.02 17.42 6.67
N TYR A 285 18.73 17.10 6.57
CA TYR A 285 18.00 16.71 5.34
C TYR A 285 16.72 17.54 5.14
N GLY A 286 16.83 18.87 5.25
CA GLY A 286 15.65 19.76 5.25
C GLY A 286 14.78 19.74 4.00
N PHE A 287 15.29 19.27 2.86
CA PHE A 287 14.51 19.12 1.62
C PHE A 287 13.82 17.76 1.51
N THR A 288 14.15 16.80 2.37
CA THR A 288 13.48 15.50 2.42
C THR A 288 12.12 15.63 3.09
N SER A 289 11.06 15.42 2.31
CA SER A 289 9.67 15.49 2.76
C SER A 289 9.33 14.39 3.76
N LEU A 290 8.48 14.71 4.74
CA LEU A 290 8.22 13.84 5.90
C LEU A 290 6.74 13.88 6.32
N ALA A 291 6.11 12.72 6.55
CA ALA A 291 4.84 12.64 7.25
C ALA A 291 4.93 11.64 8.40
N ILE A 292 4.41 12.01 9.58
CA ILE A 292 4.52 11.21 10.81
C ILE A 292 3.15 10.99 11.41
N CYS A 293 2.83 9.75 11.80
CA CYS A 293 1.64 9.43 12.57
C CYS A 293 1.95 9.21 14.06
N SER A 294 1.15 9.80 14.94
CA SER A 294 1.20 9.51 16.38
C SER A 294 -0.15 9.65 17.06
N ARG A 295 -0.28 9.06 18.25
CA ARG A 295 -1.35 9.42 19.16
C ARG A 295 -1.03 10.75 19.83
N ARG A 296 -2.06 11.58 20.02
CA ARG A 296 -1.89 12.93 20.58
C ARG A 296 -1.27 12.91 21.99
N HIS A 297 -1.74 12.02 22.86
CA HIS A 297 -1.29 11.97 24.24
C HIS A 297 0.19 11.59 24.33
N GLU A 298 0.57 10.45 23.75
CA GLU A 298 1.94 9.94 23.73
C GLU A 298 2.93 10.91 23.05
N TYR A 299 2.47 11.67 22.04
CA TYR A 299 3.24 12.73 21.41
C TYR A 299 3.49 13.92 22.35
N ILE A 300 2.44 14.45 22.97
CA ILE A 300 2.55 15.60 23.89
C ILE A 300 3.40 15.26 25.10
N GLU A 301 3.28 14.04 25.63
CA GLU A 301 4.06 13.56 26.78
C GLU A 301 5.57 13.53 26.53
N THR A 302 6.02 13.50 25.27
CA THR A 302 7.46 13.60 24.97
C THR A 302 8.07 14.91 25.42
N GLY A 303 7.28 15.99 25.51
CA GLY A 303 7.76 17.35 25.77
C GLY A 303 8.60 17.95 24.63
N VAL A 304 8.73 17.27 23.50
CA VAL A 304 9.51 17.71 22.33
C VAL A 304 8.58 17.88 21.14
N GLN A 305 8.40 19.11 20.68
CA GLN A 305 7.66 19.38 19.45
C GLN A 305 8.51 19.05 18.22
N LEU A 306 7.90 18.41 17.23
CA LEU A 306 8.54 18.16 15.94
C LEU A 306 8.59 19.42 15.09
N ASP A 307 9.71 19.63 14.42
CA ASP A 307 9.94 20.73 13.47
C ASP A 307 9.37 20.35 12.09
N LEU A 308 8.06 20.61 11.95
CA LEU A 308 7.24 20.25 10.77
C LEU A 308 6.41 21.45 10.33
N GLY A 309 6.03 21.47 9.04
CA GLY A 309 5.29 22.56 8.42
C GLY A 309 3.82 22.61 8.82
N GLY A 310 3.22 21.49 9.21
CA GLY A 310 1.83 21.45 9.66
C GLY A 310 1.45 20.21 10.46
N ALA A 311 0.28 20.29 11.09
CA ALA A 311 -0.29 19.18 11.83
C ALA A 311 -1.81 19.12 11.68
N ILE A 312 -2.33 17.90 11.56
CA ILE A 312 -3.76 17.59 11.58
C ILE A 312 -4.06 16.62 12.72
N GLU A 313 -5.27 16.72 13.28
CA GLU A 313 -5.80 15.75 14.23
C GLU A 313 -7.07 15.10 13.68
N LEU A 314 -7.10 13.77 13.66
CA LEU A 314 -8.25 12.99 13.23
C LEU A 314 -9.37 13.08 14.27
N LEU A 315 -10.57 13.38 13.79
CA LEU A 315 -11.77 13.45 14.60
C LEU A 315 -12.42 12.07 14.79
N PRO A 316 -13.16 11.85 15.89
CA PRO A 316 -14.05 10.70 16.02
C PRO A 316 -15.10 10.68 14.90
N LEU A 317 -15.58 9.48 14.57
CA LEU A 317 -16.68 9.32 13.62
C LEU A 317 -17.97 9.89 14.19
N GLU A 318 -18.69 10.65 13.37
CA GLU A 318 -20.04 11.08 13.70
C GLU A 318 -21.04 9.94 13.56
N ALA A 319 -22.12 10.01 14.33
CA ALA A 319 -23.17 8.99 14.29
C ALA A 319 -23.76 8.82 12.88
N GLU A 320 -23.88 9.91 12.11
CA GLU A 320 -24.33 9.88 10.73
C GLU A 320 -23.35 9.15 9.80
N GLN A 321 -22.04 9.32 10.01
CA GLN A 321 -21.02 8.62 9.22
C GLN A 321 -21.07 7.12 9.46
N VAL A 322 -21.26 6.71 10.72
CA VAL A 322 -21.44 5.30 11.09
C VAL A 322 -22.71 4.74 10.48
N GLU A 323 -23.81 5.48 10.54
CA GLU A 323 -25.10 5.05 9.98
C GLU A 323 -25.02 4.86 8.46
N ASN A 324 -24.47 5.83 7.74
CA ASN A 324 -24.30 5.76 6.29
C ASN A 324 -23.39 4.60 5.90
N TYR A 325 -22.28 4.39 6.62
CA TYR A 325 -21.40 3.24 6.40
C TYR A 325 -22.13 1.91 6.55
N LEU A 326 -22.95 1.74 7.59
CA LEU A 326 -23.73 0.51 7.81
C LEU A 326 -24.84 0.32 6.77
N VAL A 327 -25.44 1.41 6.29
CA VAL A 327 -26.44 1.38 5.20
C VAL A 327 -25.79 0.94 3.89
N ASP A 328 -24.65 1.52 3.53
CA ASP A 328 -23.91 1.21 2.30
C ASP A 328 -23.39 -0.23 2.30
N ALA A 329 -23.02 -0.75 3.48
CA ALA A 329 -22.56 -2.12 3.64
C ALA A 329 -23.68 -3.17 3.49
N GLY A 330 -24.96 -2.79 3.59
CA GLY A 330 -26.12 -3.65 3.30
C GLY A 330 -26.53 -4.65 4.41
N GLN A 331 -27.33 -5.67 4.09
CA GLN A 331 -27.60 -6.76 5.05
C GLN A 331 -26.34 -7.59 5.26
N PRO A 332 -25.99 -8.01 6.50
CA PRO A 332 -26.88 -8.22 7.66
C PRO A 332 -26.72 -7.20 8.83
N TYR A 333 -26.56 -5.89 8.57
CA TYR A 333 -26.27 -4.91 9.63
C TYR A 333 -27.49 -4.32 10.38
N ASP A 334 -28.73 -4.76 10.09
CA ASP A 334 -29.93 -4.21 10.73
C ASP A 334 -29.96 -4.43 12.26
N ASP A 335 -29.47 -5.59 12.71
CA ASP A 335 -29.40 -5.90 14.15
C ASP A 335 -28.38 -5.01 14.86
N LEU A 336 -27.24 -4.74 14.22
CA LEU A 336 -26.22 -3.81 14.72
C LEU A 336 -26.76 -2.37 14.76
N ARG A 337 -27.48 -1.92 13.73
CA ARG A 337 -28.14 -0.60 13.71
C ARG A 337 -29.17 -0.46 14.84
N GLN A 338 -29.99 -1.49 15.10
CA GLN A 338 -30.90 -1.50 16.23
C GLN A 338 -30.18 -1.47 17.58
N ALA A 339 -29.06 -2.17 17.72
CA ALA A 339 -28.25 -2.14 18.93
C ALA A 339 -27.64 -0.75 19.19
N LEU A 340 -27.14 -0.08 18.14
CA LEU A 340 -26.60 1.29 18.20
C LEU A 340 -27.66 2.33 18.55
N ALA A 341 -28.90 2.13 18.08
CA ALA A 341 -30.03 3.00 18.42
C ALA A 341 -30.38 2.90 19.92
N ARG A 342 -30.26 1.71 20.52
CA ARG A 342 -30.71 1.43 21.91
C ARG A 342 -29.62 1.57 22.98
N ASN A 343 -28.34 1.54 22.61
CA ASN A 343 -27.25 1.48 23.58
C ASN A 343 -26.16 2.53 23.31
N GLU A 344 -26.13 3.57 24.16
CA GLU A 344 -25.14 4.66 24.07
C GLU A 344 -23.69 4.17 24.19
N ARG A 345 -23.43 3.12 24.99
CA ARG A 345 -22.07 2.57 25.13
C ARG A 345 -21.61 1.92 23.84
N VAL A 346 -22.48 1.17 23.17
CA VAL A 346 -22.16 0.53 21.87
C VAL A 346 -21.96 1.60 20.80
N ARG A 347 -22.76 2.68 20.83
CA ARG A 347 -22.60 3.84 19.93
C ARG A 347 -21.27 4.58 20.15
N ALA A 348 -20.83 4.72 21.40
CA ALA A 348 -19.54 5.32 21.70
C ALA A 348 -18.38 4.48 21.15
N LEU A 349 -18.50 3.14 21.17
CA LEU A 349 -17.48 2.25 20.60
C LEU A 349 -17.34 2.41 19.08
N THR A 350 -18.44 2.65 18.36
CA THR A 350 -18.42 2.85 16.90
C THR A 350 -17.86 4.21 16.47
N GLN A 351 -17.50 5.10 17.39
CA GLN A 351 -16.85 6.38 17.04
C GLN A 351 -15.39 6.20 16.59
N THR A 352 -14.84 4.99 16.71
CA THR A 352 -13.50 4.65 16.17
C THR A 352 -13.63 3.70 14.98
N PRO A 353 -12.95 3.98 13.85
CA PRO A 353 -12.92 3.09 12.70
C PRO A 353 -12.53 1.65 13.03
N LEU A 354 -11.55 1.45 13.92
CA LEU A 354 -11.11 0.11 14.31
C LEU A 354 -12.24 -0.72 14.92
N LEU A 355 -12.97 -0.18 15.89
CA LEU A 355 -14.04 -0.92 16.56
C LEU A 355 -15.25 -1.12 15.62
N LEU A 356 -15.53 -0.16 14.75
CA LEU A 356 -16.54 -0.32 13.70
C LEU A 356 -16.20 -1.50 12.77
N ASN A 357 -14.95 -1.61 12.33
CA ASN A 357 -14.48 -2.71 11.50
C ASN A 357 -14.52 -4.06 12.23
N VAL A 358 -14.23 -4.09 13.55
CA VAL A 358 -14.37 -5.30 14.36
C VAL A 358 -15.84 -5.74 14.47
N LEU A 359 -16.76 -4.80 14.69
CA LEU A 359 -18.19 -5.12 14.75
C LEU A 359 -18.71 -5.61 13.39
N HIS A 360 -18.26 -5.00 12.29
CA HIS A 360 -18.52 -5.44 10.94
C HIS A 360 -18.01 -6.87 10.70
N SER A 361 -16.74 -7.16 11.04
CA SER A 361 -16.15 -8.49 10.80
C SER A 361 -16.83 -9.60 11.61
N VAL A 362 -17.25 -9.33 12.85
CA VAL A 362 -17.99 -10.29 13.67
C VAL A 362 -19.37 -10.60 13.06
N HIS A 363 -20.08 -9.60 12.51
CA HIS A 363 -21.40 -9.82 11.89
C HIS A 363 -21.33 -10.49 10.52
N VAL A 364 -20.27 -10.29 9.73
CA VAL A 364 -20.11 -10.97 8.42
C VAL A 364 -19.83 -12.48 8.57
N HIS A 365 -19.24 -12.89 9.70
CA HIS A 365 -18.86 -14.29 9.96
C HIS A 365 -19.84 -15.03 10.89
N SER A 366 -20.95 -14.40 11.28
CA SER A 366 -22.03 -14.98 12.08
C SER A 366 -23.22 -15.28 11.18
#